data_AF-A0A1Y4ESJ8-F1
#
_entry.id   AF-A0A1Y4ESJ8-F1
#
_cell.length_a   1.000
_cell.length_b   1.000
_cell.length_c   1.000
_cell.angle_alpha   90.00
_cell.angle_beta   90.00
_cell.angle_gamma   90.00
#
_symmetry.space_group_name_H-M   'P 1'
#
loop_
_entity.id
_entity.type
_entity.pdbx_description
1 polymer ?
#
loop_
_entity_poly.entity_id
_entity_poly.type
_entity_poly.pdbx_seq_one_letter_code
_entity_poly.pdbx_strand_id
1 'polypeptide(L)'
;MSTNSQNRVAWISILQAITMAAVLIGHIDLAGDLNPDYPIASWLDRLQAFQMPVFFFISGFLFVRSSLFHKSYSEIVKNKLHRLGIPFLFMSLFMWIVKLCLPQSMLEHPVSLSWNYLFNVFFVPWNGPIRHLWFLETLFLFFLLMPLYKWTLKNKWTSALWIIFLIGLTYHPYRILGIDTNSDTVKILCLDRDCTFWLFFYIGMVICKFDLIKYFQNKWIFVVSCIIYYALCFFPIGLRNSVGIIGIVYITSLSYLLANKLPNLFSSYSKYTYQIYLLHMLPIMAVKFIYHRNLLTDDIWFPVCWVISLLSAIYIPTVAAKIAEKCPKNIRMLIGL
;
A
#
# COMPACT_ATOMS: atom_id res chain seq x y z
N MET A 1 -5.57 33.64 4.29
CA MET A 1 -5.82 32.39 5.05
C MET A 1 -6.13 31.16 4.17
N SER A 2 -6.45 31.30 2.87
CA SER A 2 -6.79 30.18 1.97
C SER A 2 -5.59 29.36 1.44
N THR A 3 -4.42 29.98 1.27
CA THR A 3 -3.23 29.33 0.68
C THR A 3 -2.66 28.21 1.55
N ASN A 4 -2.67 28.39 2.88
CA ASN A 4 -2.06 27.45 3.81
C ASN A 4 -2.94 26.19 4.04
N SER A 5 -4.27 26.33 4.02
CA SER A 5 -5.19 25.18 4.09
C SER A 5 -5.22 24.39 2.78
N GLN A 6 -5.14 25.07 1.64
CA GLN A 6 -5.08 24.44 0.32
C GLN A 6 -3.77 23.66 0.14
N ASN A 7 -2.64 24.25 0.52
CA ASN A 7 -1.36 23.53 0.53
C ASN A 7 -1.39 22.32 1.46
N ARG A 8 -2.01 22.41 2.65
CA ARG A 8 -2.17 21.30 3.61
C ARG A 8 -3.01 20.11 3.09
N VAL A 9 -3.79 20.28 2.03
CA VAL A 9 -4.56 19.19 1.37
C VAL A 9 -3.87 18.74 0.08
N ALA A 10 -3.17 19.63 -0.60
CA ALA A 10 -2.44 19.31 -1.82
C ALA A 10 -1.28 18.32 -1.57
N TRP A 11 -0.44 18.55 -0.56
CA TRP A 11 0.72 17.67 -0.32
C TRP A 11 0.32 16.23 -0.01
N ILE A 12 -0.76 16.01 0.75
CA ILE A 12 -1.20 14.64 1.08
C ILE A 12 -1.78 13.94 -0.14
N SER A 13 -2.44 14.69 -1.03
CA SER A 13 -2.96 14.16 -2.30
C SER A 13 -1.82 13.78 -3.26
N ILE A 14 -0.79 14.62 -3.33
CA ILE A 14 0.44 14.33 -4.10
C ILE A 14 1.17 13.12 -3.51
N LEU A 15 1.30 13.06 -2.17
CA LEU A 15 1.92 11.95 -1.47
C LEU A 15 1.21 10.63 -1.76
N GLN A 16 -0.13 10.62 -1.72
CA GLN A 16 -0.95 9.46 -2.11
C GLN A 16 -0.70 9.07 -3.57
N ALA A 17 -0.66 10.02 -4.49
CA ALA A 17 -0.46 9.75 -5.91
C ALA A 17 0.95 9.19 -6.20
N ILE A 18 2.00 9.74 -5.61
CA ILE A 18 3.37 9.22 -5.74
C ILE A 18 3.46 7.81 -5.17
N THR A 19 2.88 7.58 -4.00
CA THR A 19 2.88 6.26 -3.35
C THR A 19 2.12 5.22 -4.18
N MET A 20 1.00 5.62 -4.78
CA MET A 20 0.24 4.77 -5.69
C MET A 20 1.06 4.45 -6.94
N ALA A 21 1.64 5.45 -7.59
CA ALA A 21 2.48 5.25 -8.77
C ALA A 21 3.67 4.32 -8.49
N ALA A 22 4.33 4.47 -7.33
CA ALA A 22 5.39 3.56 -6.90
C ALA A 22 4.92 2.10 -6.80
N VAL A 23 3.76 1.86 -6.18
CA VAL A 23 3.15 0.51 -6.09
C VAL A 23 2.85 -0.07 -7.47
N LEU A 24 2.28 0.74 -8.37
CA LEU A 24 2.00 0.28 -9.73
C LEU A 24 3.27 -0.11 -10.45
N ILE A 25 4.30 0.75 -10.40
CA ILE A 25 5.61 0.49 -11.00
C ILE A 25 6.21 -0.82 -10.46
N GLY A 26 6.17 -1.04 -9.14
CA GLY A 26 6.68 -2.27 -8.52
C GLY A 26 5.91 -3.54 -8.89
N HIS A 27 4.71 -3.43 -9.44
CA HIS A 27 3.92 -4.58 -9.90
C HIS A 27 4.06 -4.86 -11.40
N ILE A 28 4.61 -3.91 -12.17
CA ILE A 28 4.94 -4.09 -13.59
C ILE A 28 6.33 -4.74 -13.69
N ASP A 29 6.46 -5.91 -13.08
CA ASP A 29 7.59 -6.79 -13.31
C ASP A 29 7.31 -7.63 -14.56
N LEU A 30 7.63 -7.10 -15.74
CA LEU A 30 7.45 -7.79 -17.02
C LEU A 30 8.63 -8.71 -17.38
N ALA A 31 9.78 -8.57 -16.69
CA ALA A 31 11.03 -9.27 -17.05
C ALA A 31 11.40 -10.40 -16.06
N GLY A 32 10.73 -10.48 -14.91
CA GLY A 32 11.25 -11.23 -13.77
C GLY A 32 12.35 -10.42 -13.07
N ASP A 33 12.44 -10.59 -11.75
CA ASP A 33 13.36 -9.87 -10.88
C ASP A 33 14.79 -9.75 -11.46
N LEU A 34 15.32 -8.53 -11.48
CA LEU A 34 16.74 -8.23 -11.74
C LEU A 34 17.29 -8.65 -13.11
N ASN A 35 16.54 -8.42 -14.19
CA ASN A 35 17.10 -8.59 -15.53
C ASN A 35 18.22 -7.54 -15.81
N PRO A 36 19.49 -7.96 -16.01
CA PRO A 36 20.60 -7.04 -16.28
C PRO A 36 20.44 -6.26 -17.59
N ASP A 37 19.63 -6.75 -18.52
CA ASP A 37 19.36 -6.10 -19.81
C ASP A 37 18.48 -4.84 -19.65
N TYR A 38 17.80 -4.69 -18.51
CA TYR A 38 16.90 -3.55 -18.24
C TYR A 38 17.25 -2.84 -16.93
N PRO A 39 18.37 -2.08 -16.87
CA PRO A 39 18.86 -1.43 -15.65
C PRO A 39 17.89 -0.39 -15.05
N ILE A 40 16.99 0.17 -15.87
CA ILE A 40 15.93 1.07 -15.42
C ILE A 40 14.91 0.32 -14.55
N ALA A 41 14.53 -0.91 -14.92
CA ALA A 41 13.60 -1.73 -14.15
C ALA A 41 14.17 -2.02 -12.75
N SER A 42 15.43 -2.45 -12.69
CA SER A 42 16.17 -2.66 -11.44
C SER A 42 16.32 -1.39 -10.59
N TRP A 43 16.31 -0.19 -11.19
CA TRP A 43 16.27 1.07 -10.44
C TRP A 43 14.90 1.39 -9.88
N LEU A 44 13.85 1.09 -10.64
CA LEU A 44 12.47 1.28 -10.23
C LEU A 44 12.06 0.30 -9.11
N ASP A 45 12.66 -0.89 -9.02
CA ASP A 45 12.46 -1.81 -7.90
C ASP A 45 12.86 -1.22 -6.55
N ARG A 46 13.79 -0.25 -6.54
CA ARG A 46 14.12 0.47 -5.30
C ARG A 46 12.97 1.32 -4.79
N LEU A 47 11.99 1.69 -5.61
CA LEU A 47 10.77 2.39 -5.14
C LEU A 47 9.90 1.47 -4.29
N GLN A 48 10.02 0.14 -4.45
CA GLN A 48 9.27 -0.83 -3.66
C GLN A 48 9.61 -0.78 -2.17
N ALA A 49 10.80 -0.28 -1.80
CA ALA A 49 11.25 -0.29 -0.41
C ALA A 49 10.52 0.72 0.49
N PHE A 50 10.01 1.84 -0.05
CA PHE A 50 9.25 2.82 0.74
C PHE A 50 7.74 2.75 0.54
N GLN A 51 7.25 2.16 -0.55
CA GLN A 51 5.85 2.32 -0.94
C GLN A 51 4.85 1.82 0.11
N MET A 52 5.08 0.65 0.70
CA MET A 52 4.21 0.09 1.74
C MET A 52 4.35 0.86 3.07
N PRO A 53 5.57 1.16 3.57
CA PRO A 53 5.74 2.06 4.72
C PRO A 53 4.99 3.38 4.57
N VAL A 54 5.12 4.04 3.41
CA VAL A 54 4.44 5.32 3.13
C VAL A 54 2.92 5.14 3.05
N PHE A 55 2.43 4.06 2.42
CA PHE A 55 1.00 3.76 2.37
C PHE A 55 0.38 3.63 3.76
N PHE A 56 1.02 2.88 4.66
CA PHE A 56 0.53 2.72 6.04
C PHE A 56 0.64 4.02 6.83
N PHE A 57 1.74 4.77 6.67
CA PHE A 57 1.90 6.10 7.24
C PHE A 57 0.76 7.05 6.84
N ILE A 58 0.45 7.16 5.54
CA ILE A 58 -0.66 7.97 5.03
C ILE A 58 -1.98 7.52 5.66
N SER A 59 -2.21 6.20 5.73
CA SER A 59 -3.44 5.63 6.26
C SER A 59 -3.66 5.98 7.73
N GLY A 60 -2.62 5.91 8.56
CA GLY A 60 -2.66 6.32 9.96
C GLY A 60 -2.83 7.83 10.12
N PHE A 61 -2.11 8.63 9.32
CA PHE A 61 -2.22 10.08 9.31
C PHE A 61 -3.64 10.56 8.97
N LEU A 62 -4.21 10.05 7.88
CA LEU A 62 -5.57 10.39 7.45
C LEU A 62 -6.63 9.88 8.41
N PHE A 63 -6.38 8.77 9.10
CA PHE A 63 -7.33 8.25 10.07
C PHE A 63 -7.55 9.22 11.23
N VAL A 64 -6.48 9.74 11.83
CA VAL A 64 -6.58 10.73 12.93
C VAL A 64 -7.30 12.00 12.49
N ARG A 65 -7.12 12.42 11.23
CA ARG A 65 -7.79 13.59 10.65
C ARG A 65 -9.26 13.33 10.30
N SER A 66 -9.65 12.07 10.14
CA SER A 66 -11.03 11.71 9.76
C SER A 66 -11.99 11.87 10.93
N SER A 67 -13.24 12.25 10.65
CA SER A 67 -14.31 12.31 11.65
C SER A 67 -14.57 10.94 12.31
N LEU A 68 -14.21 9.84 11.63
CA LEU A 68 -14.33 8.49 12.16
C LEU A 68 -13.50 8.29 13.44
N PHE A 69 -12.38 8.98 13.62
CA PHE A 69 -11.53 8.83 14.80
C PHE A 69 -12.25 9.20 16.12
N HIS A 70 -13.26 10.05 16.05
CA HIS A 70 -14.02 10.51 17.22
C HIS A 70 -15.30 9.71 17.46
N LYS A 71 -15.64 8.75 16.59
CA LYS A 71 -16.83 7.91 16.72
C LYS A 71 -16.65 6.76 17.71
N SER A 72 -17.76 6.10 17.99
CA SER A 72 -17.81 4.84 18.75
C SER A 72 -17.03 3.74 18.03
N TYR A 73 -16.48 2.79 18.79
CA TYR A 73 -15.70 1.69 18.24
C TYR A 73 -16.50 0.87 17.22
N SER A 74 -17.76 0.54 17.55
CA SER A 74 -18.65 -0.22 16.67
C SER A 74 -18.90 0.49 15.33
N GLU A 75 -19.13 1.80 15.34
CA GLU A 75 -19.28 2.56 14.09
C GLU A 75 -18.03 2.52 13.22
N ILE A 76 -16.85 2.58 13.84
CA ILE A 76 -15.58 2.54 13.10
C ILE A 76 -15.39 1.18 12.47
N VAL A 77 -15.55 0.10 13.24
CA VAL A 77 -15.44 -1.26 12.73
C VAL A 77 -16.43 -1.48 11.61
N LYS A 78 -17.70 -1.09 11.78
CA LYS A 78 -18.74 -1.21 10.74
C LYS A 78 -18.36 -0.45 9.46
N ASN A 79 -17.90 0.80 9.59
CA ASN A 79 -17.49 1.60 8.44
C ASN A 79 -16.27 1.01 7.73
N LYS A 80 -15.29 0.48 8.47
CA LYS A 80 -14.09 -0.15 7.90
C LYS A 80 -14.38 -1.52 7.31
N LEU A 81 -15.29 -2.29 7.89
CA LEU A 81 -15.78 -3.54 7.33
C LEU A 81 -16.46 -3.29 5.98
N HIS A 82 -17.32 -2.28 5.88
CA HIS A 82 -17.95 -1.93 4.61
C HIS A 82 -16.98 -1.41 3.55
N ARG A 83 -15.94 -0.67 3.94
CA ARG A 83 -15.01 -0.03 3.00
C ARG A 83 -13.78 -0.87 2.66
N LEU A 84 -13.41 -1.85 3.48
CA LEU A 84 -12.20 -2.66 3.31
C LEU A 84 -12.54 -4.15 3.29
N GLY A 85 -13.29 -4.63 4.28
CA GLY A 85 -13.63 -6.05 4.41
C GLY A 85 -14.50 -6.57 3.25
N ILE A 86 -15.59 -5.87 2.90
CA ILE A 86 -16.46 -6.28 1.78
C ILE A 86 -15.68 -6.28 0.45
N PRO A 87 -14.95 -5.21 0.07
CA PRO A 87 -14.11 -5.24 -1.12
C PRO A 87 -13.07 -6.36 -1.12
N PHE A 88 -12.42 -6.61 0.02
CA PHE A 88 -11.46 -7.70 0.17
C PHE A 88 -12.11 -9.06 -0.11
N LEU A 89 -13.20 -9.39 0.58
CA LEU A 89 -13.90 -10.66 0.42
C LEU A 89 -14.40 -10.85 -1.01
N PHE A 90 -15.00 -9.80 -1.59
CA PHE A 90 -15.48 -9.83 -2.96
C PHE A 90 -14.35 -10.05 -3.96
N MET A 91 -13.27 -9.27 -3.88
CA MET A 91 -12.16 -9.38 -4.84
C MET A 91 -11.44 -10.71 -4.72
N SER A 92 -11.16 -11.18 -3.50
CA SER A 92 -10.54 -12.48 -3.26
C SER A 92 -11.37 -13.63 -3.86
N LEU A 93 -12.69 -13.61 -3.66
CA LEU A 93 -13.59 -14.60 -4.23
C LEU A 93 -13.71 -14.47 -5.76
N PHE A 94 -13.91 -13.26 -6.26
CA PHE A 94 -14.03 -12.97 -7.70
C PHE A 94 -12.80 -13.47 -8.46
N MET A 95 -11.60 -13.17 -7.98
CA MET A 95 -10.38 -13.60 -8.66
C MET A 95 -10.06 -15.07 -8.49
N TRP A 96 -10.46 -15.69 -7.37
CA TRP A 96 -10.40 -17.13 -7.27
C TRP A 96 -11.22 -17.79 -8.38
N ILE A 97 -12.46 -17.33 -8.59
CA ILE A 97 -13.34 -17.82 -9.66
C ILE A 97 -12.73 -17.55 -11.05
N VAL A 98 -12.26 -16.33 -11.32
CA VAL A 98 -11.60 -16.00 -12.60
C VAL A 98 -10.42 -16.92 -12.88
N LYS A 99 -9.55 -17.16 -11.89
CA LYS A 99 -8.39 -18.05 -12.04
C LYS A 99 -8.78 -19.52 -12.22
N LEU A 100 -9.89 -19.98 -11.64
CA LEU A 100 -10.41 -21.33 -11.87
C LEU A 100 -10.89 -21.53 -13.32
N CYS A 101 -11.40 -20.47 -13.96
CA CYS A 101 -11.82 -20.50 -15.36
C CYS A 101 -10.66 -20.42 -16.36
N LEU A 102 -9.44 -20.10 -15.91
CA LEU A 102 -8.25 -20.02 -16.76
C LEU A 102 -7.47 -21.34 -16.72
N PRO A 103 -6.84 -21.75 -17.83
CA PRO A 103 -5.96 -22.92 -17.83
C PRO A 103 -4.83 -22.75 -16.81
N GLN A 104 -4.61 -23.76 -15.96
CA GLN A 104 -3.64 -23.67 -14.86
C GLN A 104 -2.19 -23.47 -15.36
N SER A 105 -1.88 -23.95 -16.56
CA SER A 105 -0.59 -23.73 -17.23
C SER A 105 -0.31 -22.25 -17.55
N MET A 106 -1.32 -21.38 -17.48
CA MET A 106 -1.22 -19.95 -17.77
C MET A 106 -1.11 -19.10 -16.50
N LEU A 107 -1.16 -19.72 -15.31
CA LEU A 107 -1.12 -19.01 -14.04
C LEU A 107 0.27 -19.15 -13.40
N GLU A 108 0.90 -18.02 -13.05
CA GLU A 108 2.12 -18.01 -12.21
C GLU A 108 1.89 -18.75 -10.88
N HIS A 109 0.67 -18.67 -10.34
CA HIS A 109 0.25 -19.34 -9.12
C HIS A 109 -1.04 -20.11 -9.38
N PRO A 110 -0.97 -21.45 -9.53
CA PRO A 110 -2.14 -22.27 -9.78
C PRO A 110 -3.10 -22.21 -8.59
N VAL A 111 -4.38 -22.38 -8.90
CA VAL A 111 -5.48 -22.35 -7.93
C VAL A 111 -6.17 -23.71 -7.90
N SER A 112 -6.67 -24.11 -6.73
CA SER A 112 -7.39 -25.38 -6.58
C SER A 112 -8.80 -25.15 -6.04
N LEU A 113 -9.71 -26.05 -6.41
CA LEU A 113 -11.04 -26.15 -5.84
C LEU A 113 -10.98 -27.04 -4.59
N SER A 114 -10.39 -26.52 -3.50
CA SER A 114 -10.32 -27.24 -2.22
C SER A 114 -10.72 -26.33 -1.06
N TRP A 115 -11.30 -26.93 -0.01
CA TRP A 115 -11.67 -26.20 1.22
C TRP A 115 -10.45 -25.54 1.88
N ASN A 116 -9.30 -26.22 1.86
CA ASN A 116 -8.05 -25.66 2.38
C ASN A 116 -7.60 -24.44 1.56
N TYR A 117 -7.78 -24.48 0.23
CA TYR A 117 -7.47 -23.32 -0.60
C TYR A 117 -8.45 -22.17 -0.36
N LEU A 118 -9.74 -22.46 -0.17
CA LEU A 118 -10.73 -21.45 0.19
C LEU A 118 -10.41 -20.77 1.54
N PHE A 119 -9.91 -21.54 2.51
CA PHE A 119 -9.40 -20.97 3.76
C PHE A 119 -8.23 -20.01 3.50
N ASN A 120 -7.24 -20.44 2.70
CA ASN A 120 -6.09 -19.59 2.35
C ASN A 120 -6.51 -18.32 1.59
N VAL A 121 -7.55 -18.37 0.75
CA VAL A 121 -8.07 -17.20 0.02
C VAL A 121 -8.46 -16.06 0.97
N PHE A 122 -9.00 -16.37 2.14
CA PHE A 122 -9.51 -15.36 3.08
C PHE A 122 -8.61 -15.09 4.27
N PHE A 123 -7.88 -16.10 4.76
CA PHE A 123 -7.11 -16.02 6.01
C PHE A 123 -5.59 -16.06 5.80
N VAL A 124 -5.12 -16.36 4.59
CA VAL A 124 -3.69 -16.34 4.25
C VAL A 124 -3.52 -15.70 2.86
N PRO A 125 -3.82 -14.39 2.69
CA PRO A 125 -3.88 -13.77 1.35
C PRO A 125 -2.60 -13.92 0.54
N TRP A 126 -1.45 -14.03 1.21
CA TRP A 126 -0.16 -14.29 0.57
C TRP A 126 -0.12 -15.61 -0.22
N ASN A 127 -0.85 -16.61 0.25
CA ASN A 127 -1.02 -17.90 -0.43
C ASN A 127 -2.31 -17.95 -1.26
N GLY A 128 -3.10 -16.88 -1.22
CA GLY A 128 -4.36 -16.73 -1.95
C GLY A 128 -4.17 -16.38 -3.43
N PRO A 129 -5.29 -16.26 -4.16
CA PRO A 129 -5.31 -15.99 -5.60
C PRO A 129 -4.77 -14.59 -5.92
N ILE A 130 -4.86 -13.66 -4.97
CA ILE A 130 -4.43 -12.28 -5.12
C ILE A 130 -3.53 -11.88 -3.95
N ARG A 131 -2.21 -12.06 -4.12
CA ARG A 131 -1.25 -11.72 -3.07
C ARG A 131 -1.33 -10.26 -2.64
N HIS A 132 -1.50 -9.33 -3.58
CA HIS A 132 -1.44 -7.89 -3.30
C HIS A 132 -2.55 -7.37 -2.38
N LEU A 133 -3.64 -8.12 -2.12
CA LEU A 133 -4.71 -7.65 -1.24
C LEU A 133 -4.37 -7.72 0.26
N TRP A 134 -3.22 -8.31 0.62
CA TRP A 134 -2.77 -8.44 2.01
C TRP A 134 -2.85 -7.12 2.79
N PHE A 135 -2.56 -5.97 2.15
CA PHE A 135 -2.59 -4.67 2.84
C PHE A 135 -4.00 -4.25 3.29
N LEU A 136 -5.08 -4.70 2.65
CA LEU A 136 -6.47 -4.39 3.08
C LEU A 136 -6.76 -5.07 4.41
N GLU A 137 -6.33 -6.32 4.53
CA GLU A 137 -6.47 -7.11 5.75
C GLU A 137 -5.67 -6.50 6.89
N THR A 138 -4.37 -6.28 6.70
CA THR A 138 -3.49 -5.60 7.67
C THR A 138 -4.11 -4.27 8.13
N LEU A 139 -4.59 -3.47 7.17
CA LEU A 139 -5.16 -2.17 7.47
C LEU A 139 -6.47 -2.31 8.28
N PHE A 140 -7.30 -3.30 7.97
CA PHE A 140 -8.51 -3.59 8.75
C PHE A 140 -8.15 -4.00 10.18
N LEU A 141 -7.16 -4.88 10.37
CA LEU A 141 -6.67 -5.30 11.69
C LEU A 141 -6.14 -4.13 12.51
N PHE A 142 -5.37 -3.22 11.89
CA PHE A 142 -4.93 -2.00 12.56
C PHE A 142 -6.12 -1.15 13.01
N PHE A 143 -7.19 -1.05 12.22
CA PHE A 143 -8.39 -0.31 12.66
C PHE A 143 -9.14 -0.98 13.82
N LEU A 144 -9.01 -2.30 14.04
CA LEU A 144 -9.57 -2.96 15.23
C LEU A 144 -8.84 -2.57 16.51
N LEU A 145 -7.55 -2.20 16.41
CA LEU A 145 -6.72 -1.78 17.55
C LEU A 145 -6.96 -0.30 17.96
N MET A 146 -8.06 0.30 17.50
CA MET A 146 -8.36 1.69 17.75
C MET A 146 -8.48 2.09 19.24
N PRO A 147 -9.09 1.30 20.14
CA PRO A 147 -9.13 1.64 21.56
C PRO A 147 -7.72 1.80 22.15
N LEU A 148 -6.79 0.95 21.74
CA LEU A 148 -5.39 1.01 22.13
C LEU A 148 -4.74 2.31 21.63
N TYR A 149 -4.94 2.68 20.37
CA TYR A 149 -4.37 3.92 19.82
C TYR A 149 -4.91 5.19 20.49
N LYS A 150 -6.21 5.21 20.84
CA LYS A 150 -6.81 6.31 21.61
C LYS A 150 -6.13 6.48 22.97
N TRP A 151 -5.72 5.38 23.60
CA TRP A 151 -4.98 5.41 24.85
C TRP A 151 -3.53 5.86 24.68
N THR A 152 -2.79 5.30 23.71
CA THR A 152 -1.37 5.63 23.50
C THR A 152 -1.15 7.06 23.00
N LEU A 153 -2.12 7.65 22.29
CA LEU A 153 -2.09 9.03 21.78
C LEU A 153 -2.53 10.10 22.79
N LYS A 154 -2.81 9.74 24.05
CA LYS A 154 -3.21 10.71 25.09
C LYS A 154 -2.11 11.75 25.37
N ASN A 155 -0.86 11.32 25.45
CA ASN A 155 0.27 12.22 25.68
C ASN A 155 1.51 11.78 24.87
N LYS A 156 2.51 12.68 24.79
CA LYS A 156 3.73 12.44 23.99
C LYS A 156 4.56 11.28 24.54
N TRP A 157 4.59 11.10 25.86
CA TRP A 157 5.37 10.05 26.53
C TRP A 157 4.83 8.65 26.25
N THR A 158 3.52 8.44 26.40
CA THR A 158 2.86 7.18 26.06
C THR A 158 3.02 6.86 24.58
N SER A 159 2.96 7.88 23.73
CA SER A 159 3.23 7.71 22.29
C SER A 159 4.67 7.31 22.01
N ALA A 160 5.65 7.91 22.70
CA ALA A 160 7.06 7.57 22.54
C ALA A 160 7.38 6.16 23.04
N LEU A 161 6.88 5.76 24.20
CA LEU A 161 7.02 4.39 24.73
C LEU A 161 6.41 3.36 23.78
N TRP A 162 5.24 3.68 23.22
CA TRP A 162 4.60 2.80 22.23
C TRP A 162 5.42 2.68 20.94
N ILE A 163 6.01 3.79 20.46
CA ILE A 163 6.93 3.75 19.30
C ILE A 163 8.13 2.86 19.60
N ILE A 164 8.74 2.95 20.78
CA ILE A 164 9.88 2.10 21.17
C ILE A 164 9.48 0.62 21.13
N PHE A 165 8.32 0.28 21.68
CA PHE A 165 7.77 -1.07 21.61
C PHE A 165 7.57 -1.55 20.16
N LEU A 166 6.96 -0.71 19.31
CA LEU A 166 6.73 -1.02 17.90
C LEU A 166 8.03 -1.14 17.09
N ILE A 167 9.07 -0.36 17.44
CA ILE A 167 10.41 -0.51 16.85
C ILE A 167 10.96 -1.89 17.20
N GLY A 168 10.86 -2.31 18.48
CA GLY A 168 11.21 -3.66 18.89
C GLY A 168 10.50 -4.71 18.05
N LEU A 169 9.17 -4.61 17.92
CA LEU A 169 8.35 -5.53 17.11
C LEU A 169 8.73 -5.51 15.62
N THR A 170 9.13 -4.36 15.07
CA THR A 170 9.51 -4.24 13.65
C THR A 170 10.81 -4.99 13.33
N TYR A 171 11.78 -5.02 14.25
CA TYR A 171 13.07 -5.68 14.03
C TYR A 171 13.12 -7.11 14.59
N HIS A 172 12.35 -7.39 15.64
CA HIS A 172 12.35 -8.67 16.33
C HIS A 172 10.93 -9.17 16.65
N PRO A 173 10.03 -9.28 15.66
CA PRO A 173 8.62 -9.63 15.91
C PRO A 173 8.48 -10.99 16.60
N TYR A 174 9.18 -12.00 16.09
CA TYR A 174 9.13 -13.38 16.57
C TYR A 174 9.67 -13.55 17.99
N ARG A 175 10.76 -12.84 18.32
CA ARG A 175 11.36 -12.90 19.66
C ARG A 175 10.49 -12.24 20.72
N ILE A 176 9.84 -11.13 20.38
CA ILE A 176 9.00 -10.37 21.32
C ILE A 176 7.64 -11.06 21.53
N LEU A 177 7.05 -11.59 20.47
CA LEU A 177 5.77 -12.29 20.55
C LEU A 177 5.92 -13.77 20.99
N GLY A 178 7.15 -14.29 21.05
CA GLY A 178 7.42 -15.68 21.43
C GLY A 178 6.87 -16.69 20.43
N ILE A 179 6.78 -16.33 19.14
CA ILE A 179 6.18 -17.16 18.10
C ILE A 179 7.27 -17.84 17.29
N ASP A 180 7.14 -19.15 17.09
CA ASP A 180 8.05 -19.94 16.25
C ASP A 180 7.95 -19.49 14.78
N THR A 181 9.08 -19.04 14.23
CA THR A 181 9.22 -18.58 12.84
C THR A 181 8.87 -19.65 11.82
N ASN A 182 8.97 -20.93 12.18
CA ASN A 182 8.70 -22.05 11.27
C ASN A 182 7.23 -22.45 11.23
N SER A 183 6.39 -21.87 12.09
CA SER A 183 4.98 -22.21 12.14
C SER A 183 4.19 -21.47 11.05
N ASP A 184 3.39 -22.21 10.28
CA ASP A 184 2.49 -21.61 9.27
C ASP A 184 1.41 -20.72 9.89
N THR A 185 1.23 -20.79 11.21
CA THR A 185 0.30 -19.95 11.97
C THR A 185 0.67 -18.46 11.93
N VAL A 186 1.94 -18.08 11.77
CA VAL A 186 2.32 -16.64 11.67
C VAL A 186 1.89 -16.02 10.34
N LYS A 187 1.67 -16.85 9.32
CA LYS A 187 1.19 -16.40 8.00
C LYS A 187 -0.31 -16.15 7.99
N ILE A 188 -1.04 -16.71 8.97
CA ILE A 188 -2.47 -16.47 9.16
C ILE A 188 -2.66 -14.99 9.47
N LEU A 189 -3.54 -14.35 8.71
CA LEU A 189 -3.81 -12.91 8.72
C LEU A 189 -2.58 -12.02 8.42
N CYS A 190 -1.53 -12.56 7.79
CA CYS A 190 -0.29 -11.84 7.50
C CYS A 190 0.37 -11.18 8.74
N LEU A 191 0.26 -11.82 9.91
CA LEU A 191 0.76 -11.28 11.19
C LEU A 191 2.27 -10.97 11.17
N ASP A 192 3.06 -11.71 10.40
CA ASP A 192 4.48 -11.45 10.17
C ASP A 192 4.73 -10.04 9.58
N ARG A 193 3.93 -9.67 8.57
CA ARG A 193 3.99 -8.37 7.89
C ARG A 193 3.34 -7.29 8.73
N ASP A 194 2.22 -7.59 9.37
CA ASP A 194 1.51 -6.65 10.25
C ASP A 194 2.44 -6.08 11.32
N CYS A 195 3.24 -6.93 11.97
CA CYS A 195 4.21 -6.49 12.98
C CYS A 195 5.24 -5.49 12.43
N THR A 196 5.64 -5.67 11.17
CA THR A 196 6.58 -4.77 10.49
C THR A 196 5.92 -3.43 10.13
N PHE A 197 4.68 -3.45 9.64
CA PHE A 197 4.02 -2.25 9.13
C PHE A 197 3.25 -1.45 10.17
N TRP A 198 2.98 -2.02 11.34
CA TRP A 198 2.27 -1.37 12.43
C TRP A 198 2.99 -0.10 12.90
N LEU A 199 4.33 -0.13 12.96
CA LEU A 199 5.14 1.04 13.28
C LEU A 199 4.82 2.22 12.34
N PHE A 200 4.82 1.99 11.03
CA PHE A 200 4.61 3.07 10.05
C PHE A 200 3.21 3.65 10.13
N PHE A 201 2.19 2.79 10.30
CA PHE A 201 0.82 3.24 10.51
C PHE A 201 0.71 4.14 11.75
N TYR A 202 1.29 3.71 12.87
CA TYR A 202 1.24 4.45 14.12
C TYR A 202 2.04 5.77 14.07
N ILE A 203 3.20 5.79 13.41
CA ILE A 203 3.97 7.02 13.16
C ILE A 203 3.11 8.06 12.43
N GLY A 204 2.30 7.63 11.46
CA GLY A 204 1.32 8.49 10.77
C GLY A 204 0.35 9.15 11.74
N MET A 205 -0.21 8.38 12.66
CA MET A 205 -1.14 8.88 13.68
C MET A 205 -0.47 9.91 14.61
N VAL A 206 0.74 9.61 15.09
CA VAL A 206 1.52 10.48 15.99
C VAL A 206 1.88 11.80 15.31
N ILE A 207 2.37 11.75 14.06
CA ILE A 207 2.74 12.94 13.29
C ILE A 207 1.52 13.84 13.07
N CYS A 208 0.35 13.26 12.79
CA CYS A 208 -0.89 14.03 12.67
C CYS A 208 -1.34 14.62 14.02
N LYS A 209 -1.33 13.82 15.09
CA LYS A 209 -1.84 14.20 16.41
C LYS A 209 -1.05 15.35 17.05
N PHE A 210 0.26 15.35 16.90
CA PHE A 210 1.15 16.34 17.53
C PHE A 210 1.67 17.40 16.54
N ASP A 211 1.08 17.48 15.33
CA ASP A 211 1.45 18.45 14.28
C ASP A 211 2.96 18.47 13.98
N LEU A 212 3.58 17.28 13.94
CA LEU A 212 5.03 17.12 13.67
C LEU A 212 5.34 17.25 12.17
N ILE A 213 4.32 17.30 11.32
CA ILE A 213 4.48 17.38 9.87
C ILE A 213 5.21 18.66 9.44
N LYS A 214 5.17 19.72 10.26
CA LYS A 214 5.91 20.97 10.05
C LYS A 214 7.43 20.76 9.88
N TYR A 215 7.98 19.73 10.52
CA TYR A 215 9.41 19.42 10.40
C TYR A 215 9.77 18.83 9.04
N PHE A 216 8.81 18.38 8.23
CA PHE A 216 9.09 17.79 6.92
C PHE A 216 9.10 18.86 5.80
N GLN A 217 8.72 20.10 6.11
CA GLN A 217 8.48 21.19 5.15
C GLN A 217 9.77 21.98 4.81
N ASN A 218 10.91 21.30 4.68
CA ASN A 218 12.20 21.93 4.42
C ASN A 218 12.93 21.25 3.25
N LYS A 219 13.45 22.06 2.31
CA LYS A 219 14.24 21.58 1.17
C LYS A 219 15.48 20.78 1.59
N TRP A 220 16.12 21.15 2.71
CA TRP A 220 17.31 20.45 3.18
C TRP A 220 16.97 19.07 3.73
N ILE A 221 15.82 18.94 4.38
CA ILE A 221 15.34 17.64 4.89
C ILE A 221 15.03 16.73 3.72
N PHE A 222 14.44 17.24 2.63
CA PHE A 222 14.29 16.50 1.39
C PHE A 222 15.65 16.03 0.83
N VAL A 223 16.63 16.92 0.68
CA VAL A 223 17.95 16.56 0.12
C VAL A 223 18.66 15.52 0.97
N VAL A 224 18.73 15.74 2.30
CA VAL A 224 19.40 14.83 3.23
C VAL A 224 18.72 13.47 3.26
N SER A 225 17.39 13.42 3.39
CA SER A 225 16.65 12.15 3.40
C SER A 225 16.74 11.42 2.05
N CYS A 226 16.76 12.14 0.92
CA CYS A 226 16.99 11.56 -0.41
C CYS A 226 18.37 10.88 -0.48
N ILE A 227 19.43 11.56 -0.06
CA ILE A 227 20.80 11.00 -0.07
C ILE A 227 20.87 9.76 0.81
N ILE A 228 20.35 9.83 2.04
CA ILE A 228 20.34 8.69 2.98
C ILE A 228 19.51 7.54 2.42
N TYR A 229 18.36 7.82 1.80
CA TYR A 229 17.50 6.79 1.20
C TYR A 229 18.26 5.97 0.15
N TYR A 230 18.88 6.64 -0.81
CA TYR A 230 19.63 5.95 -1.85
C TYR A 230 20.87 5.26 -1.31
N ALA A 231 21.60 5.89 -0.37
CA ALA A 231 22.73 5.23 0.30
C ALA A 231 22.32 3.91 0.96
N LEU A 232 21.19 3.87 1.68
CA LEU A 232 20.69 2.64 2.29
C LEU A 232 20.18 1.61 1.28
N CYS A 233 19.69 2.05 0.11
CA CYS A 233 19.28 1.14 -0.96
C CYS A 233 20.48 0.48 -1.65
N PHE A 234 21.61 1.19 -1.79
CA PHE A 234 22.83 0.66 -2.43
C PHE A 234 23.75 -0.08 -1.45
N PHE A 235 23.74 0.30 -0.18
CA PHE A 235 24.52 -0.34 0.87
C PHE A 235 23.57 -0.92 1.93
N PRO A 236 23.01 -2.12 1.70
CA PRO A 236 22.07 -2.73 2.63
C PRO A 236 22.79 -3.23 3.88
N ILE A 237 22.85 -2.40 4.94
CA ILE A 237 23.47 -2.73 6.24
C ILE A 237 22.54 -3.64 7.09
N GLY A 238 21.76 -4.53 6.47
CA GLY A 238 20.77 -5.36 7.18
C GLY A 238 19.58 -4.58 7.79
N LEU A 239 19.47 -3.27 7.53
CA LEU A 239 18.44 -2.38 8.07
C LEU A 239 17.32 -2.11 7.05
N ARG A 240 16.77 -3.15 6.43
CA ARG A 240 15.74 -3.02 5.39
C ARG A 240 14.53 -2.17 5.85
N ASN A 241 14.11 -2.32 7.10
CA ASN A 241 12.99 -1.56 7.66
C ASN A 241 13.32 -0.07 7.89
N SER A 242 14.59 0.29 8.09
CA SER A 242 15.03 1.70 8.19
C SER A 242 14.84 2.46 6.88
N VAL A 243 14.95 1.78 5.75
CA VAL A 243 14.69 2.36 4.41
C VAL A 243 13.27 2.91 4.34
N GLY A 244 12.30 2.23 4.96
CA GLY A 244 10.92 2.68 5.05
C GLY A 244 10.74 4.00 5.82
N ILE A 245 11.43 4.15 6.95
CA ILE A 245 11.38 5.39 7.77
C ILE A 245 11.94 6.56 6.97
N ILE A 246 13.12 6.39 6.38
CA ILE A 246 13.77 7.45 5.59
C ILE A 246 12.94 7.75 4.33
N GLY A 247 12.35 6.73 3.71
CA GLY A 247 11.43 6.87 2.57
C GLY A 247 10.20 7.71 2.89
N ILE A 248 9.62 7.56 4.09
CA ILE A 248 8.52 8.42 4.57
C ILE A 248 8.97 9.88 4.63
N VAL A 249 10.14 10.16 5.21
CA VAL A 249 10.67 11.54 5.28
C VAL A 249 10.90 12.11 3.88
N TYR A 250 11.60 11.36 3.03
CA TYR A 250 11.94 11.73 1.67
C TYR A 250 10.72 12.10 0.82
N ILE A 251 9.77 11.19 0.68
CA ILE A 251 8.60 11.39 -0.20
C ILE A 251 7.63 12.40 0.39
N THR A 252 7.49 12.46 1.73
CA THR A 252 6.64 13.50 2.36
C THR A 252 7.21 14.89 2.12
N SER A 253 8.52 15.08 2.33
CA SER A 253 9.18 16.36 2.05
C SER A 253 9.11 16.74 0.57
N LEU A 254 9.31 15.78 -0.34
CA LEU A 254 9.12 15.99 -1.78
C LEU A 254 7.69 16.47 -2.09
N SER A 255 6.68 15.80 -1.52
CA SER A 255 5.27 16.12 -1.75
C SER A 255 4.91 17.53 -1.30
N TYR A 256 5.54 18.02 -0.22
CA TYR A 256 5.40 19.42 0.22
C TYR A 256 6.02 20.42 -0.76
N LEU A 257 7.25 20.14 -1.23
CA LEU A 257 7.91 21.00 -2.21
C LEU A 257 7.13 21.07 -3.52
N LEU A 258 6.57 19.94 -3.97
CA LEU A 258 5.70 19.86 -5.13
C LEU A 258 4.38 20.58 -4.90
N ALA A 259 3.73 20.43 -3.74
CA ALA A 259 2.49 21.13 -3.43
C ALA A 259 2.63 22.65 -3.49
N ASN A 260 3.79 23.18 -3.07
CA ASN A 260 4.05 24.62 -3.13
C ASN A 260 4.20 25.15 -4.57
N LYS A 261 4.65 24.32 -5.52
CA LYS A 261 4.87 24.71 -6.92
C LYS A 261 3.72 24.33 -7.84
N LEU A 262 3.13 23.16 -7.62
CA LEU A 262 2.13 22.50 -8.45
C LEU A 262 1.01 21.91 -7.55
N PRO A 263 0.20 22.75 -6.88
CA PRO A 263 -0.81 22.29 -5.91
C PRO A 263 -1.90 21.40 -6.52
N ASN A 264 -2.15 21.51 -7.83
CA ASN A 264 -3.16 20.73 -8.54
C ASN A 264 -2.61 19.43 -9.15
N LEU A 265 -1.33 19.12 -8.93
CA LEU A 265 -0.70 17.90 -9.42
C LEU A 265 -1.45 16.67 -8.88
N PHE A 266 -1.86 15.78 -9.78
CA PHE A 266 -2.65 14.57 -9.48
C PHE A 266 -4.05 14.77 -8.86
N SER A 267 -4.56 16.01 -8.84
CA SER A 267 -5.89 16.32 -8.28
C SER A 267 -7.05 15.53 -8.91
N SER A 268 -6.94 15.14 -10.19
CA SER A 268 -7.97 14.39 -10.90
C SER A 268 -8.05 12.91 -10.51
N TYR A 269 -6.95 12.32 -10.03
CA TYR A 269 -6.84 10.88 -9.75
C TYR A 269 -6.86 10.57 -8.25
N SER A 270 -6.54 11.54 -7.40
CA SER A 270 -6.46 11.35 -5.94
C SER A 270 -7.74 10.77 -5.34
N LYS A 271 -8.92 11.10 -5.90
CA LYS A 271 -10.24 10.59 -5.47
C LYS A 271 -10.39 9.07 -5.63
N TYR A 272 -9.75 8.47 -6.63
CA TYR A 272 -9.93 7.05 -6.99
C TYR A 272 -8.73 6.17 -6.60
N THR A 273 -7.81 6.69 -5.81
CA THR A 273 -6.58 5.99 -5.37
C THR A 273 -6.87 4.62 -4.75
N TYR A 274 -7.90 4.51 -3.91
CA TYR A 274 -8.30 3.23 -3.33
C TYR A 274 -8.74 2.20 -4.38
N GLN A 275 -9.58 2.61 -5.34
CA GLN A 275 -10.03 1.71 -6.42
C GLN A 275 -8.88 1.31 -7.33
N ILE A 276 -7.93 2.22 -7.59
CA ILE A 276 -6.70 1.90 -8.33
C ILE A 276 -5.91 0.83 -7.56
N TYR A 277 -5.66 1.03 -6.26
CA TYR A 277 -5.00 0.02 -5.43
C TYR A 277 -5.72 -1.34 -5.41
N LEU A 278 -7.06 -1.35 -5.47
CA LEU A 278 -7.84 -2.56 -5.44
C LEU A 278 -7.81 -3.34 -6.77
N LEU A 279 -7.80 -2.63 -7.91
CA LEU A 279 -8.08 -3.23 -9.23
C LEU A 279 -6.86 -3.25 -10.17
N HIS A 280 -5.79 -2.52 -9.88
CA HIS A 280 -4.66 -2.31 -10.80
C HIS A 280 -4.00 -3.60 -11.30
N MET A 281 -3.99 -4.68 -10.50
CA MET A 281 -3.39 -5.93 -10.94
C MET A 281 -4.16 -6.61 -12.07
N LEU A 282 -5.46 -6.39 -12.20
CA LEU A 282 -6.26 -6.99 -13.28
C LEU A 282 -5.72 -6.60 -14.68
N PRO A 283 -5.58 -5.31 -15.02
CA PRO A 283 -5.00 -4.92 -16.30
C PRO A 283 -3.52 -5.27 -16.42
N ILE A 284 -2.73 -5.19 -15.34
CA ILE A 284 -1.31 -5.60 -15.37
C ILE A 284 -1.20 -7.09 -15.74
N MET A 285 -1.98 -7.98 -15.11
CA MET A 285 -1.98 -9.40 -15.44
C MET A 285 -2.42 -9.66 -16.88
N ALA A 286 -3.40 -8.93 -17.40
CA ALA A 286 -3.84 -9.07 -18.78
C ALA A 286 -2.75 -8.68 -19.79
N VAL A 287 -2.03 -7.56 -19.56
CA VAL A 287 -0.93 -7.13 -20.42
C VAL A 287 0.26 -8.07 -20.31
N LYS A 288 0.63 -8.49 -19.08
CA LYS A 288 1.67 -9.50 -18.85
C LYS A 288 1.37 -10.80 -19.62
N PHE A 289 0.12 -11.24 -19.59
CA PHE A 289 -0.31 -12.43 -20.30
C PHE A 289 -0.13 -12.31 -21.83
N ILE A 290 -0.49 -11.16 -22.41
CA ILE A 290 -0.31 -10.89 -23.85
C ILE A 290 1.18 -10.86 -24.21
N TYR A 291 2.00 -10.19 -23.39
CA TYR A 291 3.44 -10.07 -23.59
C TYR A 291 4.13 -11.45 -23.63
N HIS A 292 3.89 -12.28 -22.60
CA HIS A 292 4.53 -13.60 -22.48
C HIS A 292 4.10 -14.59 -23.55
N ARG A 293 2.91 -14.45 -24.13
CA ARG A 293 2.41 -15.41 -25.13
C ARG A 293 2.81 -15.05 -26.55
N ASN A 294 2.80 -13.76 -26.88
CA ASN A 294 2.82 -13.31 -28.27
C ASN A 294 4.03 -12.45 -28.63
N LEU A 295 4.77 -11.90 -27.66
CA LEU A 295 5.69 -10.78 -27.89
C LEU A 295 7.10 -10.96 -27.30
N LEU A 296 7.42 -12.12 -26.69
CA LEU A 296 8.72 -12.40 -26.05
C LEU A 296 9.92 -12.34 -27.01
N THR A 297 9.70 -12.41 -28.32
CA THR A 297 10.77 -12.51 -29.32
C THR A 297 11.34 -11.17 -29.77
N ASP A 298 10.77 -10.04 -29.36
CA ASP A 298 11.13 -8.70 -29.87
C ASP A 298 11.36 -7.71 -28.70
N ASP A 299 12.58 -7.18 -28.59
CA ASP A 299 13.01 -6.28 -27.51
C ASP A 299 12.20 -4.97 -27.43
N ILE A 300 11.56 -4.57 -28.53
CA ILE A 300 10.74 -3.36 -28.62
C ILE A 300 9.44 -3.49 -27.82
N TRP A 301 8.90 -4.70 -27.67
CA TRP A 301 7.60 -4.89 -27.01
C TRP A 301 7.67 -4.74 -25.50
N PHE A 302 8.83 -4.96 -24.89
CA PHE A 302 9.02 -4.81 -23.45
C PHE A 302 8.67 -3.39 -22.95
N PRO A 303 9.32 -2.31 -23.43
CA PRO A 303 9.00 -0.95 -22.96
C PRO A 303 7.58 -0.52 -23.32
N VAL A 304 7.05 -0.96 -24.46
CA VAL A 304 5.68 -0.67 -24.88
C VAL A 304 4.67 -1.32 -23.93
N CYS A 305 4.81 -2.63 -23.66
CA CYS A 305 3.95 -3.34 -22.72
C CYS A 305 4.08 -2.81 -21.29
N TRP A 306 5.26 -2.33 -20.90
CA TRP A 306 5.50 -1.69 -19.60
C TRP A 306 4.68 -0.40 -19.45
N VAL A 307 4.75 0.50 -20.44
CA VAL A 307 3.96 1.74 -20.45
C VAL A 307 2.46 1.45 -20.51
N ILE A 308 2.03 0.50 -21.35
CA ILE A 308 0.61 0.10 -21.45
C ILE A 308 0.12 -0.46 -20.12
N SER A 309 0.93 -1.28 -19.43
CA SER A 309 0.59 -1.82 -18.11
C SER A 309 0.37 -0.69 -17.10
N LEU A 310 1.26 0.32 -17.05
CA LEU A 310 1.13 1.45 -16.14
C LEU A 310 -0.12 2.30 -16.41
N LEU A 311 -0.35 2.65 -17.68
CA LEU A 311 -1.50 3.46 -18.07
C LEU A 311 -2.81 2.71 -17.81
N SER A 312 -2.89 1.45 -18.22
CA SER A 312 -4.08 0.61 -18.00
C SER A 312 -4.37 0.40 -16.51
N ALA A 313 -3.34 0.20 -15.69
CA ALA A 313 -3.44 0.12 -14.23
C ALA A 313 -4.03 1.35 -13.56
N ILE A 314 -3.89 2.54 -14.16
CA ILE A 314 -4.47 3.79 -13.64
C ILE A 314 -5.86 4.03 -14.23
N TYR A 315 -5.98 3.99 -15.57
CA TYR A 315 -7.19 4.40 -16.26
C TYR A 315 -8.35 3.41 -16.10
N ILE A 316 -8.10 2.10 -16.22
CA ILE A 316 -9.18 1.10 -16.17
C ILE A 316 -9.86 1.10 -14.79
N PRO A 317 -9.14 1.02 -13.65
CA PRO A 317 -9.76 1.15 -12.34
C PRO A 317 -10.50 2.48 -12.14
N THR A 318 -9.97 3.58 -12.66
CA THR A 318 -10.61 4.90 -12.54
C THR A 318 -11.94 4.94 -13.30
N VAL A 319 -11.98 4.40 -14.52
CA VAL A 319 -13.21 4.31 -15.31
C VAL A 319 -14.21 3.36 -14.64
N ALA A 320 -13.76 2.19 -14.18
CA ALA A 320 -14.59 1.25 -13.44
C ALA A 320 -15.22 1.89 -12.19
N ALA A 321 -14.43 2.68 -11.44
CA ALA A 321 -14.92 3.42 -10.29
C ALA A 321 -15.99 4.45 -10.66
N LYS A 322 -15.76 5.24 -11.71
CA LYS A 322 -16.75 6.23 -12.22
C LYS A 322 -18.06 5.59 -12.69
N ILE A 323 -17.98 4.41 -13.30
CA ILE A 323 -19.17 3.64 -13.70
C ILE A 323 -19.90 3.16 -12.44
N ALA A 324 -19.17 2.56 -11.50
CA ALA A 324 -19.73 2.05 -10.26
C ALA A 324 -20.38 3.14 -9.39
N GLU A 325 -19.89 4.39 -9.41
CA GLU A 325 -20.54 5.53 -8.73
C GLU A 325 -21.99 5.75 -9.20
N LYS A 326 -22.32 5.38 -10.44
CA LYS A 326 -23.68 5.45 -11.00
C LYS A 326 -24.54 4.22 -10.67
N CYS A 327 -23.95 3.17 -10.11
CA CYS A 327 -24.63 1.93 -9.78
C CYS A 327 -25.29 1.97 -8.38
N PRO A 328 -26.21 1.03 -8.09
CA PRO A 328 -26.79 0.88 -6.75
C PRO A 328 -25.73 0.69 -5.67
N LYS A 329 -26.09 1.07 -4.43
CA LYS A 329 -25.21 1.03 -3.26
C LYS A 329 -24.48 -0.31 -3.08
N ASN A 330 -25.16 -1.43 -3.36
CA ASN A 330 -24.57 -2.77 -3.22
C ASN A 330 -23.36 -2.97 -4.13
N ILE A 331 -23.41 -2.49 -5.37
CA ILE A 331 -22.30 -2.61 -6.34
C ILE A 331 -21.15 -1.69 -5.94
N ARG A 332 -21.45 -0.47 -5.49
CA ARG A 332 -20.45 0.48 -5.00
C ARG A 332 -19.64 -0.09 -3.83
N MET A 333 -20.31 -0.76 -2.91
CA MET A 333 -19.68 -1.40 -1.75
C MET A 333 -18.67 -2.49 -2.13
N LEU A 334 -18.85 -3.18 -3.26
CA LEU A 334 -17.91 -4.21 -3.74
C LEU A 334 -16.53 -3.65 -4.10
N ILE A 335 -16.45 -2.36 -4.41
CA ILE A 335 -15.18 -1.67 -4.73
C ILE A 335 -14.86 -0.52 -3.76
N GLY A 336 -15.51 -0.52 -2.59
CA GLY A 336 -15.26 0.42 -1.49
C GLY A 336 -15.73 1.86 -1.74
N LEU A 337 -16.78 2.06 -2.55
CA LEU A 337 -17.42 3.37 -2.82
C LEU A 337 -18.71 3.63 -2.05
#